data_AF-A0A8J7VUF1-F1
#
_entry.id   AF-A0A8J7VUF1-F1
#
_cell.length_a   1.000
_cell.length_b   1.000
_cell.length_c   1.000
_cell.angle_alpha   90.00
_cell.angle_beta   90.00
_cell.angle_gamma   90.00
#
_symmetry.space_group_name_H-M   'P 1'
#
loop_
_entity.id
_entity.type
_entity.pdbx_description
1 polymer ?
#
loop_
_entity_poly.entity_id
_entity_poly.type
_entity_poly.pdbx_seq_one_letter_code
_entity_poly.pdbx_strand_id
1 'polypeptide(L)'
;MFQRQLAPALGRLAEGAFRGGLAAPSQLAGAAARLRDEVGRQPSKAMTEPFLDIAIERLAAHGADALRPRDDLVLAAGLGSSRPQLQGRSVAAEPSLLPVLLQRWRGRIDDPMLGSLLWRSVFLAYFHADDEMQRDGMRRFLTATLASLEMAPAAPGWLQTVLRHRAVLGDSPAGLYAEAWIDGDDVGLRELSDDADLPEESWFWGEFVGEVVAALCGLRD
;
A
#
# COMPACT_ATOMS: atom_id res chain seq x y z
N MET A 1 -14.42 -17.52 13.46
CA MET A 1 -14.37 -16.29 14.29
C MET A 1 -14.25 -14.99 13.48
N PHE A 2 -13.74 -15.01 12.23
CA PHE A 2 -13.82 -13.88 11.27
C PHE A 2 -15.27 -13.53 10.86
N GLN A 3 -16.18 -14.51 10.90
CA GLN A 3 -17.63 -14.30 10.76
C GLN A 3 -18.25 -13.46 11.89
N ARG A 4 -17.62 -13.36 13.07
CA ARG A 4 -18.22 -12.70 14.25
C ARG A 4 -18.01 -11.18 14.26
N GLN A 5 -17.15 -10.65 13.39
CA GLN A 5 -16.90 -9.21 13.23
C GLN A 5 -17.42 -8.63 11.91
N LEU A 6 -17.64 -9.49 10.90
CA LEU A 6 -18.53 -9.15 9.78
C LEU A 6 -20.00 -9.11 10.22
N ALA A 7 -20.40 -9.90 11.22
CA ALA A 7 -21.80 -9.99 11.69
C ALA A 7 -22.41 -8.67 12.23
N PRO A 8 -21.70 -7.78 12.95
CA PRO A 8 -22.27 -6.50 13.40
C PRO A 8 -22.28 -5.43 12.30
N ALA A 9 -21.34 -5.48 11.35
CA ALA A 9 -21.30 -4.56 10.20
C ALA A 9 -22.35 -4.96 9.13
N LEU A 10 -22.41 -6.25 8.80
CA LEU A 10 -23.50 -6.85 8.00
C LEU A 10 -24.84 -6.79 8.73
N GLY A 11 -24.85 -6.89 10.07
CA GLY A 11 -26.04 -6.75 10.91
C GLY A 11 -26.62 -5.34 10.91
N ARG A 12 -25.77 -4.30 10.91
CA ARG A 12 -26.21 -2.90 10.74
C ARG A 12 -26.68 -2.58 9.32
N LEU A 13 -26.09 -3.22 8.30
CA LEU A 13 -26.56 -3.17 6.91
C LEU A 13 -27.88 -3.96 6.73
N ALA A 14 -28.05 -5.09 7.42
CA ALA A 14 -29.25 -5.90 7.41
C ALA A 14 -30.40 -5.28 8.23
N GLU A 15 -30.13 -4.68 9.40
CA GLU A 15 -31.15 -3.96 10.19
C GLU A 15 -31.66 -2.70 9.48
N GLY A 16 -30.79 -2.02 8.70
CA GLY A 16 -31.19 -0.94 7.80
C GLY A 16 -32.00 -1.42 6.60
N ALA A 17 -31.66 -2.59 6.03
CA ALA A 17 -32.37 -3.18 4.88
C ALA A 17 -33.68 -3.91 5.26
N PHE A 18 -33.84 -4.36 6.51
CA PHE A 18 -35.03 -5.10 6.96
C PHE A 18 -36.11 -4.21 7.61
N ARG A 19 -35.77 -3.03 8.14
CA ARG A 19 -36.79 -2.10 8.68
C ARG A 19 -37.48 -1.22 7.63
N GLY A 20 -37.04 -1.25 6.36
CA GLY A 20 -37.55 -0.36 5.30
C GLY A 20 -37.76 -0.98 3.91
N GLY A 21 -37.68 -2.31 3.77
CA GLY A 21 -37.69 -2.98 2.48
C GLY A 21 -36.30 -3.08 1.87
N LEU A 22 -36.05 -4.19 1.15
CA LEU A 22 -34.76 -4.57 0.54
C LEU A 22 -34.00 -3.34 -0.01
N ALA A 23 -32.83 -3.05 0.57
CA ALA A 23 -32.01 -1.92 0.18
C ALA A 23 -31.75 -1.93 -1.34
N ALA A 24 -31.98 -0.78 -1.99
CA ALA A 24 -31.77 -0.65 -3.42
C ALA A 24 -30.30 -0.96 -3.78
N PRO A 25 -30.01 -1.52 -4.97
CA PRO A 25 -28.63 -1.85 -5.39
C PRO A 25 -27.64 -0.68 -5.25
N SER A 26 -28.10 0.56 -5.42
CA SER A 26 -27.31 1.79 -5.22
C SER A 26 -26.87 2.02 -3.78
N GLN A 27 -27.67 1.60 -2.79
CA GLN A 27 -27.35 1.72 -1.36
C GLN A 27 -26.33 0.66 -0.93
N LEU A 28 -26.42 -0.56 -1.48
CA LEU A 28 -25.42 -1.61 -1.31
C LEU A 28 -24.10 -1.24 -1.98
N ALA A 29 -24.14 -0.63 -3.17
CA ALA A 29 -22.96 -0.09 -3.84
C ALA A 29 -22.29 1.03 -3.01
N GLY A 30 -23.08 1.95 -2.45
CA GLY A 30 -22.57 3.01 -1.57
C GLY A 30 -22.02 2.51 -0.22
N ALA A 31 -22.55 1.40 0.31
CA ALA A 31 -21.99 0.74 1.48
C ALA A 31 -20.67 0.02 1.15
N ALA A 32 -20.61 -0.66 0.00
CA ALA A 32 -19.39 -1.32 -0.48
C ALA A 32 -18.28 -0.31 -0.82
N ALA A 33 -18.62 0.85 -1.39
CA ALA A 33 -17.68 1.94 -1.65
C ALA A 33 -17.11 2.51 -0.34
N ARG A 34 -17.96 2.76 0.67
CA ARG A 34 -17.50 3.22 1.99
C ARG A 34 -16.62 2.20 2.69
N LEU A 35 -16.98 0.93 2.65
CA LEU A 35 -16.19 -0.15 3.24
C LEU A 35 -14.85 -0.33 2.49
N ARG A 36 -14.80 -0.01 1.18
CA ARG A 36 -13.58 0.00 0.38
C ARG A 36 -12.67 1.18 0.70
N ASP A 37 -13.23 2.38 0.89
CA ASP A 37 -12.48 3.54 1.38
C ASP A 37 -11.97 3.30 2.81
N GLU A 38 -12.76 2.65 3.67
CA GLU A 38 -12.37 2.25 5.02
C GLU A 38 -11.32 1.14 5.04
N VAL A 39 -11.39 0.15 4.16
CA VAL A 39 -10.37 -0.91 4.03
C VAL A 39 -9.09 -0.37 3.36
N GLY A 40 -9.21 0.70 2.56
CA GLY A 40 -8.08 1.48 2.06
C GLY A 40 -7.37 2.29 3.14
N ARG A 41 -8.04 2.56 4.28
CA ARG A 41 -7.40 3.00 5.52
C ARG A 41 -6.97 1.75 6.29
N GLN A 42 -5.75 1.74 6.83
CA GLN A 42 -5.18 0.55 7.48
C GLN A 42 -6.17 -0.08 8.48
N PRO A 43 -6.36 -1.41 8.47
CA PRO A 43 -7.23 -2.07 9.43
C PRO A 43 -6.72 -1.86 10.87
N SER A 44 -7.62 -1.86 11.86
CA SER A 44 -7.29 -1.44 13.23
C SER A 44 -6.16 -2.27 13.86
N LYS A 45 -5.14 -1.57 14.40
CA LYS A 45 -3.93 -2.14 15.03
C LYS A 45 -4.24 -3.23 16.08
N ALA A 46 -5.26 -3.01 16.91
CA ALA A 46 -5.58 -3.89 18.04
C ALA A 46 -6.11 -5.29 17.65
N MET A 47 -6.54 -5.50 16.40
CA MET A 47 -7.10 -6.76 15.93
C MET A 47 -6.14 -7.61 15.11
N THR A 48 -5.05 -7.02 14.61
CA THR A 48 -4.18 -7.64 13.60
C THR A 48 -2.90 -8.21 14.18
N GLU A 49 -2.40 -7.71 15.31
CA GLU A 49 -1.08 -8.09 15.85
C GLU A 49 -0.90 -9.60 16.10
N PRO A 50 -1.78 -10.31 16.83
CA PRO A 50 -1.58 -11.74 17.07
C PRO A 50 -1.68 -12.58 15.79
N PHE A 51 -2.46 -12.14 14.80
CA PHE A 51 -2.60 -12.86 13.54
C PHE A 51 -1.44 -12.57 12.58
N LEU A 52 -0.88 -11.38 12.66
CA LEU A 52 0.30 -11.00 11.91
C LEU A 52 1.52 -11.78 12.38
N ASP A 53 1.70 -11.96 13.68
CA ASP A 53 2.81 -12.77 14.20
C ASP A 53 2.73 -14.22 13.69
N ILE A 54 1.55 -14.84 13.76
CA ILE A 54 1.30 -16.18 13.20
C ILE A 54 1.57 -16.23 11.68
N ALA A 55 1.21 -15.17 10.95
CA ALA A 55 1.44 -15.11 9.50
C ALA A 55 2.93 -14.97 9.17
N ILE A 56 3.67 -14.18 9.96
CA ILE A 56 5.12 -14.00 9.82
C ILE A 56 5.85 -15.31 10.14
N GLU A 57 5.52 -15.95 11.26
CA GLU A 57 6.10 -17.25 11.65
C GLU A 57 5.88 -18.28 10.55
N ARG A 58 4.67 -18.35 9.99
CA ARG A 58 4.33 -19.25 8.89
C ARG A 58 5.12 -18.94 7.62
N LEU A 59 5.22 -17.66 7.25
CA LEU A 59 6.00 -17.22 6.10
C LEU A 59 7.48 -17.61 6.26
N ALA A 60 8.05 -17.36 7.45
CA ALA A 60 9.44 -17.65 7.75
C ALA A 60 9.75 -19.16 7.81
N ALA A 61 8.84 -19.95 8.40
CA ALA A 61 9.08 -21.40 8.59
C ALA A 61 8.76 -22.24 7.36
N HIS A 62 7.78 -21.83 6.55
CA HIS A 62 7.21 -22.67 5.49
C HIS A 62 7.08 -21.97 4.13
N GLY A 63 7.55 -20.73 4.01
CA GLY A 63 7.50 -19.96 2.78
C GLY A 63 6.10 -19.46 2.42
N ALA A 64 6.03 -18.78 1.26
CA ALA A 64 4.83 -18.09 0.82
C ALA A 64 3.67 -19.05 0.45
N ASP A 65 3.97 -20.30 0.06
CA ASP A 65 2.95 -21.28 -0.35
C ASP A 65 2.12 -21.80 0.83
N ALA A 66 2.67 -21.77 2.04
CA ALA A 66 1.94 -22.16 3.25
C ALA A 66 0.91 -21.12 3.70
N LEU A 67 0.99 -19.88 3.19
CA LEU A 67 0.10 -18.78 3.57
C LEU A 67 -1.34 -19.04 3.12
N ARG A 68 -2.28 -18.78 4.03
CA ARG A 68 -3.72 -18.78 3.75
C ARG A 68 -4.12 -17.42 3.17
N PRO A 69 -5.27 -17.32 2.47
CA PRO A 69 -5.76 -16.05 1.95
C PRO A 69 -5.89 -14.93 2.99
N ARG A 70 -6.21 -15.27 4.25
CA ARG A 70 -6.27 -14.29 5.35
C ARG A 70 -4.88 -13.77 5.76
N ASP A 71 -3.85 -14.60 5.61
CA ASP A 71 -2.49 -14.24 6.00
C ASP A 71 -1.97 -13.09 5.10
N ASP A 72 -2.37 -13.07 3.81
CA ASP A 72 -2.05 -11.96 2.89
C ASP A 72 -2.63 -10.62 3.35
N LEU A 73 -3.86 -10.61 3.86
CA LEU A 73 -4.49 -9.38 4.39
C LEU A 73 -3.75 -8.81 5.59
N VAL A 74 -3.37 -9.67 6.55
CA VAL A 74 -2.68 -9.20 7.77
C VAL A 74 -1.24 -8.81 7.49
N LEU A 75 -0.55 -9.55 6.61
CA LEU A 75 0.81 -9.21 6.16
C LEU A 75 0.82 -7.88 5.40
N ALA A 76 -0.16 -7.61 4.54
CA ALA A 76 -0.29 -6.31 3.88
C ALA A 76 -0.53 -5.19 4.89
N ALA A 77 -1.44 -5.39 5.85
CA ALA A 77 -1.73 -4.39 6.87
C ALA A 77 -0.53 -4.04 7.76
N GLY A 78 0.38 -4.98 7.99
CA GLY A 78 1.56 -4.81 8.84
C GLY A 78 2.90 -4.88 8.12
N LEU A 79 2.92 -4.70 6.79
CA LEU A 79 4.09 -4.93 5.96
C LEU A 79 5.31 -4.11 6.43
N GLY A 80 5.09 -2.83 6.72
CA GLY A 80 6.12 -1.90 7.21
C GLY A 80 6.26 -1.84 8.74
N SER A 81 5.47 -2.60 9.50
CA SER A 81 5.54 -2.56 10.97
C SER A 81 6.69 -3.40 11.51
N SER A 82 7.55 -2.82 12.34
CA SER A 82 8.61 -3.52 13.08
C SER A 82 8.06 -4.62 13.99
N ARG A 83 8.80 -5.75 14.09
CA ARG A 83 8.38 -6.92 14.87
C ARG A 83 9.52 -7.49 15.72
N PRO A 84 9.27 -7.84 17.00
CA PRO A 84 10.27 -8.46 17.85
C PRO A 84 10.88 -9.75 17.27
N GLN A 85 10.05 -10.61 16.67
CA GLN A 85 10.49 -11.88 16.06
C GLN A 85 11.38 -11.69 14.81
N LEU A 86 11.39 -10.49 14.23
CA LEU A 86 12.28 -10.09 13.14
C LEU A 86 13.41 -9.17 13.63
N GLN A 87 13.74 -9.24 14.92
CA GLN A 87 14.78 -8.43 15.56
C GLN A 87 14.54 -6.92 15.41
N GLY A 88 13.27 -6.50 15.50
CA GLY A 88 12.86 -5.10 15.33
C GLY A 88 12.69 -4.65 13.88
N ARG A 89 12.94 -5.52 12.89
CA ARG A 89 12.66 -5.24 11.48
C ARG A 89 11.21 -5.51 11.11
N SER A 90 10.77 -4.93 10.00
CA SER A 90 9.47 -5.22 9.39
C SER A 90 9.60 -6.35 8.36
N VAL A 91 8.47 -6.85 7.85
CA VAL A 91 8.50 -7.82 6.73
C VAL A 91 9.07 -7.16 5.47
N ALA A 92 8.79 -5.88 5.25
CA ALA A 92 9.38 -5.09 4.16
C ALA A 92 10.91 -4.98 4.24
N ALA A 93 11.46 -4.93 5.46
CA ALA A 93 12.90 -4.80 5.70
C ALA A 93 13.62 -6.16 5.86
N GLU A 94 12.93 -7.28 5.64
CA GLU A 94 13.52 -8.61 5.79
C GLU A 94 13.89 -9.22 4.42
N PRO A 95 15.20 -9.30 4.07
CA PRO A 95 15.65 -9.70 2.73
C PRO A 95 15.21 -11.11 2.32
N SER A 96 15.00 -11.99 3.29
CA SER A 96 14.55 -13.37 3.03
C SER A 96 13.05 -13.50 2.80
N LEU A 97 12.24 -12.58 3.33
CA LEU A 97 10.77 -12.69 3.34
C LEU A 97 10.11 -11.81 2.28
N LEU A 98 10.59 -10.58 2.08
CA LEU A 98 9.97 -9.64 1.13
C LEU A 98 9.91 -10.21 -0.31
N PRO A 99 11.00 -10.74 -0.89
CA PRO A 99 10.97 -11.19 -2.29
C PRO A 99 9.96 -12.32 -2.54
N VAL A 100 9.87 -13.29 -1.62
CA VAL A 100 8.93 -14.42 -1.74
C VAL A 100 7.48 -13.96 -1.57
N LEU A 101 7.25 -12.96 -0.71
CA LEU A 101 5.93 -12.38 -0.49
C LEU A 101 5.47 -11.56 -1.71
N LEU A 102 6.33 -10.69 -2.26
CA LEU A 102 6.03 -9.91 -3.47
C LEU A 102 5.74 -10.82 -4.66
N GLN A 103 6.49 -11.92 -4.81
CA GLN A 103 6.26 -12.89 -5.87
C GLN A 103 4.87 -13.54 -5.76
N ARG A 104 4.46 -13.94 -4.55
CA ARG A 104 3.11 -14.46 -4.30
C ARG A 104 2.03 -13.42 -4.58
N TRP A 105 2.23 -12.19 -4.11
CA TRP A 105 1.25 -11.11 -4.27
C TRP A 105 1.08 -10.66 -5.71
N ARG A 106 2.11 -10.80 -6.55
CA ARG A 106 2.02 -10.53 -7.98
C ARG A 106 0.94 -11.40 -8.64
N GLY A 107 0.84 -12.67 -8.25
CA GLY A 107 -0.21 -13.58 -8.72
C GLY A 107 -1.62 -13.31 -8.16
N ARG A 108 -1.77 -12.26 -7.33
CA ARG A 108 -3.03 -11.93 -6.64
C ARG A 108 -3.46 -10.48 -6.86
N ILE A 109 -2.74 -9.72 -7.68
CA ILE A 109 -3.05 -8.31 -7.90
C ILE A 109 -4.39 -8.11 -8.60
N ASP A 110 -4.81 -9.07 -9.42
CA ASP A 110 -6.09 -8.98 -10.16
C ASP A 110 -7.31 -9.23 -9.25
N ASP A 111 -7.12 -9.59 -7.97
CA ASP A 111 -8.21 -9.61 -7.00
C ASP A 111 -8.67 -8.17 -6.72
N PRO A 112 -9.92 -7.79 -7.03
CA PRO A 112 -10.35 -6.39 -6.98
C PRO A 112 -10.28 -5.76 -5.58
N MET A 113 -10.42 -6.58 -4.53
CA MET A 113 -10.42 -6.09 -3.15
C MET A 113 -9.03 -6.23 -2.51
N LEU A 114 -8.41 -7.39 -2.68
CA LEU A 114 -7.11 -7.67 -2.10
C LEU A 114 -5.98 -6.95 -2.84
N GLY A 115 -5.98 -6.97 -4.18
CA GLY A 115 -4.91 -6.40 -5.00
C GLY A 115 -4.65 -4.92 -4.70
N SER A 116 -5.72 -4.14 -4.57
CA SER A 116 -5.64 -2.72 -4.16
C SER A 116 -4.95 -2.54 -2.81
N LEU A 117 -5.30 -3.37 -1.81
CA LEU A 117 -4.68 -3.31 -0.49
C LEU A 117 -3.20 -3.72 -0.56
N LEU A 118 -2.89 -4.85 -1.22
CA LEU A 118 -1.52 -5.34 -1.35
C LEU A 118 -0.61 -4.27 -1.97
N TRP A 119 -1.06 -3.67 -3.06
CA TRP A 119 -0.30 -2.64 -3.75
C TRP A 119 -0.11 -1.39 -2.89
N ARG A 120 -1.18 -0.88 -2.26
CA ARG A 120 -1.06 0.28 -1.36
C ARG A 120 -0.08 0.01 -0.23
N SER A 121 -0.13 -1.18 0.38
CA SER A 121 0.81 -1.55 1.44
C SER A 121 2.26 -1.55 0.96
N VAL A 122 2.53 -2.08 -0.24
CA VAL A 122 3.88 -2.06 -0.83
C VAL A 122 4.29 -0.63 -1.18
N PHE A 123 3.38 0.20 -1.68
CA PHE A 123 3.64 1.60 -2.01
C PHE A 123 4.02 2.43 -0.79
N LEU A 124 3.32 2.26 0.33
CA LEU A 124 3.67 2.92 1.58
C LEU A 124 5.02 2.41 2.12
N ALA A 125 5.23 1.09 2.10
CA ALA A 125 6.48 0.49 2.56
C ALA A 125 7.69 0.91 1.70
N TYR A 126 7.49 1.17 0.41
CA TYR A 126 8.51 1.67 -0.50
C TYR A 126 9.09 3.01 -0.02
N PHE A 127 8.28 3.96 0.45
CA PHE A 127 8.76 5.24 0.98
C PHE A 127 9.44 5.13 2.35
N HIS A 128 9.22 4.03 3.08
CA HIS A 128 9.84 3.74 4.38
C HIS A 128 11.05 2.81 4.28
N ALA A 129 11.49 2.48 3.06
CA ALA A 129 12.57 1.52 2.84
C ALA A 129 13.94 2.18 2.94
N ASP A 130 14.69 1.81 3.98
CA ASP A 130 16.08 2.27 4.17
C ASP A 130 17.06 1.56 3.22
N ASP A 131 16.78 0.30 2.89
CA ASP A 131 17.63 -0.53 2.03
C ASP A 131 17.25 -0.41 0.55
N GLU A 132 18.24 -0.09 -0.29
CA GLU A 132 18.06 0.12 -1.72
C GLU A 132 17.60 -1.14 -2.46
N MET A 133 18.09 -2.32 -2.07
CA MET A 133 17.70 -3.58 -2.73
C MET A 133 16.24 -3.94 -2.43
N GLN A 134 15.79 -3.76 -1.20
CA GLN A 134 14.37 -3.92 -0.85
C GLN A 134 13.51 -2.86 -1.55
N ARG A 135 13.96 -1.60 -1.57
CA ARG A 135 13.30 -0.50 -2.27
C ARG A 135 13.11 -0.80 -3.76
N ASP A 136 14.15 -1.24 -4.45
CA ASP A 136 14.09 -1.59 -5.88
C ASP A 136 13.18 -2.81 -6.12
N GLY A 137 13.22 -3.81 -5.23
CA GLY A 137 12.28 -4.94 -5.28
C GLY A 137 10.82 -4.52 -5.21
N MET A 138 10.49 -3.59 -4.30
CA MET A 138 9.16 -2.99 -4.20
C MET A 138 8.81 -2.14 -5.41
N ARG A 139 9.73 -1.28 -5.88
CA ARG A 139 9.54 -0.46 -7.09
C ARG A 139 9.19 -1.33 -8.30
N ARG A 140 9.96 -2.39 -8.56
CA ARG A 140 9.68 -3.35 -9.65
C ARG A 140 8.32 -4.02 -9.51
N PHE A 141 7.93 -4.39 -8.29
CA PHE A 141 6.60 -4.92 -8.04
C PHE A 141 5.51 -3.90 -8.40
N LEU A 142 5.63 -2.67 -7.88
CA LEU A 142 4.65 -1.60 -8.08
C LEU A 142 4.50 -1.26 -9.56
N THR A 143 5.61 -1.05 -10.27
CA THR A 143 5.63 -0.74 -11.71
C THR A 143 5.04 -1.88 -12.53
N ALA A 144 5.39 -3.13 -12.25
CA ALA A 144 4.91 -4.28 -13.01
C ALA A 144 3.41 -4.59 -12.79
N THR A 145 2.81 -4.07 -11.72
CA THR A 145 1.44 -4.42 -11.31
C THR A 145 0.46 -3.24 -11.41
N LEU A 146 0.94 -2.03 -11.70
CA LEU A 146 0.11 -0.83 -11.78
C LEU A 146 -1.03 -0.96 -12.81
N ALA A 147 -0.73 -1.46 -14.01
CA ALA A 147 -1.72 -1.60 -15.08
C ALA A 147 -2.88 -2.54 -14.71
N SER A 148 -2.61 -3.61 -13.95
CA SER A 148 -3.67 -4.50 -13.43
C SER A 148 -4.65 -3.76 -12.52
N LEU A 149 -4.17 -2.82 -11.72
CA LEU A 149 -5.03 -2.01 -10.85
C LEU A 149 -5.82 -0.95 -11.59
N GLU A 150 -5.23 -0.33 -12.61
CA GLU A 150 -5.93 0.64 -13.48
C GLU A 150 -7.16 0.02 -14.15
N MET A 151 -7.04 -1.24 -14.57
CA MET A 151 -8.12 -1.98 -15.23
C MET A 151 -9.16 -2.52 -14.24
N ALA A 152 -8.94 -2.40 -12.93
CA ALA A 152 -9.89 -2.90 -11.95
C ALA A 152 -11.19 -2.07 -12.00
N PRO A 153 -12.39 -2.70 -12.07
CA PRO A 153 -13.68 -2.01 -12.22
C PRO A 153 -14.10 -1.13 -11.03
N ALA A 154 -13.22 -1.02 -10.03
CA ALA A 154 -13.52 -0.62 -8.67
C ALA A 154 -12.33 0.09 -8.01
N ALA A 155 -11.54 0.82 -8.80
CA ALA A 155 -10.33 1.52 -8.37
C ALA A 155 -10.57 2.41 -7.12
N PRO A 156 -9.75 2.28 -6.07
CA PRO A 156 -9.81 3.18 -4.92
C PRO A 156 -9.48 4.63 -5.29
N GLY A 157 -10.03 5.60 -4.56
CA GLY A 157 -9.78 7.02 -4.83
C GLY A 157 -8.30 7.42 -4.81
N TRP A 158 -7.50 6.82 -3.91
CA TRP A 158 -6.06 7.06 -3.82
C TRP A 158 -5.27 6.61 -5.05
N LEU A 159 -5.81 5.68 -5.86
CA LEU A 159 -5.11 5.21 -7.05
C LEU A 159 -4.95 6.35 -8.06
N GLN A 160 -5.91 7.28 -8.13
CA GLN A 160 -5.82 8.42 -9.04
C GLN A 160 -4.62 9.32 -8.70
N THR A 161 -4.35 9.55 -7.41
CA THR A 161 -3.15 10.25 -6.96
C THR A 161 -1.89 9.52 -7.42
N VAL A 162 -1.81 8.22 -7.17
CA VAL A 162 -0.66 7.39 -7.60
C VAL A 162 -0.44 7.51 -9.10
N LEU A 163 -1.50 7.51 -9.91
CA LEU A 163 -1.41 7.66 -11.36
C LEU A 163 -0.87 9.03 -11.77
N ARG A 164 -1.29 10.11 -11.09
CA ARG A 164 -0.70 11.45 -11.30
C ARG A 164 0.79 11.49 -10.95
N HIS A 165 1.19 10.75 -9.93
CA HIS A 165 2.55 10.75 -9.38
C HIS A 165 3.37 9.51 -9.76
N ARG A 166 3.02 8.81 -10.85
CA ARG A 166 3.69 7.57 -11.27
C ARG A 166 5.20 7.71 -11.52
N ALA A 167 5.67 8.94 -11.75
CA ALA A 167 7.08 9.26 -11.92
C ALA A 167 7.93 8.86 -10.72
N VAL A 168 7.35 8.80 -9.51
CA VAL A 168 8.04 8.36 -8.29
C VAL A 168 8.49 6.89 -8.32
N LEU A 169 7.96 6.11 -9.27
CA LEU A 169 8.36 4.73 -9.53
C LEU A 169 9.35 4.61 -10.70
N GLY A 170 9.72 5.73 -11.32
CA GLY A 170 10.64 5.82 -12.45
C GLY A 170 12.11 5.76 -12.03
N ASP A 171 12.99 6.15 -12.95
CA ASP A 171 14.44 6.12 -12.75
C ASP A 171 14.98 7.39 -12.08
N SER A 172 14.26 8.51 -12.18
CA SER A 172 14.46 9.70 -11.33
C SER A 172 13.15 9.98 -10.57
N PRO A 173 12.96 9.35 -9.40
CA PRO A 173 11.73 9.48 -8.62
C PRO A 173 11.39 10.92 -8.22
N ALA A 174 12.41 11.76 -8.01
CA ALA A 174 12.25 13.11 -7.49
C ALA A 174 12.48 14.22 -8.53
N GLY A 175 13.04 13.92 -9.71
CA GLY A 175 13.47 14.93 -10.69
C GLY A 175 12.35 15.89 -11.14
N LEU A 176 11.17 15.36 -11.49
CA LEU A 176 10.03 16.20 -11.90
C LEU A 176 9.56 17.14 -10.78
N TYR A 177 9.66 16.70 -9.53
CA TYR A 177 9.26 17.51 -8.38
C TYR A 177 10.29 18.60 -8.10
N ALA A 178 11.59 18.28 -8.25
CA ALA A 178 12.67 19.23 -8.09
C ALA A 178 12.59 20.35 -9.15
N GLU A 179 12.31 20.01 -10.42
CA GLU A 179 12.11 20.98 -11.50
C GLU A 179 10.95 21.93 -11.20
N ALA A 180 9.77 21.37 -10.93
CA ALA A 180 8.58 22.16 -10.62
C ALA A 180 8.83 23.08 -9.41
N TRP A 181 9.49 22.57 -8.37
CA TRP A 181 9.80 23.36 -7.18
C TRP A 181 10.75 24.53 -7.46
N ILE A 182 11.77 24.33 -8.30
CA ILE A 182 12.69 25.40 -8.73
C ILE A 182 11.94 26.50 -9.50
N ASP A 183 10.96 26.11 -10.31
CA ASP A 183 10.07 27.04 -11.03
C ASP A 183 9.01 27.71 -10.13
N GLY A 184 9.01 27.38 -8.82
CA GLY A 184 8.09 27.94 -7.83
C GLY A 184 6.75 27.21 -7.72
N ASP A 185 6.60 26.03 -8.32
CA ASP A 185 5.43 25.16 -8.21
C ASP A 185 5.69 23.97 -7.28
N ASP A 186 5.12 24.04 -6.07
CA ASP A 186 5.23 22.99 -5.06
C ASP A 186 3.98 22.09 -4.96
N VAL A 187 2.97 22.31 -5.81
CA VAL A 187 1.65 21.66 -5.69
C VAL A 187 1.79 20.14 -5.76
N GLY A 188 2.51 19.64 -6.77
CA GLY A 188 2.69 18.21 -6.95
C GLY A 188 3.46 17.54 -5.80
N LEU A 189 4.42 18.25 -5.20
CA LEU A 189 5.20 17.76 -4.07
C LEU A 189 4.33 17.66 -2.80
N ARG A 190 3.49 18.68 -2.55
CA ARG A 190 2.53 18.66 -1.43
C ARG A 190 1.47 17.58 -1.60
N GLU A 191 0.90 17.43 -2.79
CA GLU A 191 -0.06 16.35 -3.07
C GLU A 191 0.55 14.96 -2.83
N LEU A 192 1.77 14.74 -3.33
CA LEU A 192 2.48 13.48 -3.10
C LEU A 192 2.69 13.25 -1.59
N SER A 193 3.18 14.27 -0.87
CA SER A 193 3.43 14.21 0.58
C SER A 193 2.18 13.84 1.36
N ASP A 194 1.07 14.54 1.11
CA ASP A 194 -0.19 14.38 1.85
C ASP A 194 -0.88 13.05 1.55
N ASP A 195 -0.93 12.65 0.28
CA ASP A 195 -1.71 11.47 -0.13
C ASP A 195 -0.96 10.14 0.07
N ALA A 196 0.37 10.17 -0.03
CA ALA A 196 1.22 9.00 0.21
C ALA A 196 1.70 8.90 1.66
N ASP A 197 1.35 9.86 2.52
CA ASP A 197 1.77 9.91 3.93
C ASP A 197 3.29 9.73 4.04
N LEU A 198 4.05 10.53 3.26
CA LEU A 198 5.50 10.38 3.22
C LEU A 198 6.09 10.69 4.59
N PRO A 199 6.85 9.75 5.19
CA PRO A 199 7.52 10.03 6.46
C PRO A 199 8.59 11.09 6.25
N GLU A 200 8.88 11.86 7.30
CA GLU A 200 9.95 12.86 7.30
C GLU A 200 11.32 12.22 6.99
N GLU A 201 11.49 10.96 7.38
CA GLU A 201 12.70 10.17 7.15
C GLU A 201 12.72 9.45 5.80
N SER A 202 11.77 9.71 4.89
CA SER A 202 11.72 9.04 3.60
C SER A 202 13.00 9.28 2.79
N TRP A 203 13.54 8.22 2.17
CA TRP A 203 14.65 8.32 1.21
C TRP A 203 14.34 9.29 0.06
N PHE A 204 13.06 9.48 -0.27
CA PHE A 204 12.60 10.39 -1.33
C PHE A 204 13.08 11.82 -1.10
N TRP A 205 13.12 12.29 0.15
CA TRP A 205 13.56 13.66 0.46
C TRP A 205 15.05 13.87 0.19
N GLY A 206 15.88 12.84 0.43
CA GLY A 206 17.29 12.87 0.09
C GLY A 206 17.51 12.97 -1.43
N GLU A 207 16.78 12.18 -2.21
CA GLU A 207 16.81 12.24 -3.67
C GLU A 207 16.30 13.60 -4.19
N PHE A 208 15.22 14.12 -3.65
CA PHE A 208 14.68 15.43 -4.00
C PHE A 208 15.70 16.55 -3.78
N VAL A 209 16.33 16.60 -2.60
CA VAL A 209 17.38 17.59 -2.31
C VAL A 209 18.57 17.42 -3.27
N GLY A 210 18.96 16.17 -3.55
CA GLY A 210 20.02 15.86 -4.52
C GLY A 210 19.73 16.43 -5.91
N GLU A 211 18.52 16.19 -6.43
CA GLU A 211 18.06 16.68 -7.74
C GLU A 211 18.00 18.22 -7.80
N VAL A 212 17.52 18.88 -6.74
CA VAL A 212 17.51 20.35 -6.65
C VAL A 212 18.93 20.92 -6.67
N VAL A 213 19.84 20.36 -5.86
CA VAL A 213 21.24 20.81 -5.83
C VAL A 213 21.90 20.58 -7.19
N ALA A 214 21.71 19.42 -7.81
CA ALA A 214 22.26 19.11 -9.12
C ALA A 214 21.76 20.10 -10.19
N ALA A 215 20.46 20.42 -10.19
CA ALA A 215 19.88 21.39 -11.11
C ALA A 215 20.46 22.80 -10.92
N LEU A 216 20.53 23.29 -9.68
CA LEU A 216 21.07 24.62 -9.36
C LEU A 216 22.57 24.76 -9.67
N CYS A 217 23.32 23.66 -9.59
CA CYS A 217 24.74 23.62 -9.94
C CYS A 217 25.00 23.36 -11.43
N GLY A 218 23.97 23.15 -12.26
CA GLY A 218 24.14 22.82 -13.68
C GLY A 218 24.76 21.44 -13.93
N LEU A 219 24.52 20.49 -13.02
CA LEU A 219 25.05 19.12 -13.06
C LEU A 219 24.04 18.11 -13.61
N ARG A 220 22.86 18.56 -14.07
CA ARG A 220 21.89 17.73 -14.80
C ARG A 220 22.19 17.88 -16.29
N ASP A 221 22.52 16.76 -16.94
CA ASP A 221 22.80 16.68 -18.38
C ASP A 221 21.56 16.98 -19.24
#